data_AF-A0A8T3VIL1-F1
#
_entry.id   AF-A0A8T3VIL1-F1
#
_cell.length_a   1.000
_cell.length_b   1.000
_cell.length_c   1.000
_cell.angle_alpha   90.00
_cell.angle_beta   90.00
_cell.angle_gamma   90.00
#
_symmetry.space_group_name_H-M   'P 1'
#
loop_
_entity.id
_entity.type
_entity.pdbx_description
1 polymer ?
#
loop_
_entity_poly.entity_id
_entity_poly.type
_entity_poly.pdbx_seq_one_letter_code
_entity_poly.pdbx_strand_id
1 'polypeptide(L)'
;MYCPKCHKSYDDGNVFCVDCGTRLIEGNGDVRKSNPIERHSSRFKTSNNKSDVKVNSQTRQIPSSNDKMDILILQNKELIKQNNRIIELLEKLAR
;
A
#
# COMPACT_ATOMS: atom_id res chain seq x y z
N MET A 1 2.11 12.40 28.16
CA MET A 1 2.61 11.45 27.12
C MET A 1 3.67 12.08 26.18
N TYR A 2 4.73 11.36 25.78
CA TYR A 2 5.83 11.89 24.95
C TYR A 2 6.11 11.04 23.71
N CYS A 3 6.38 11.67 22.56
CA CYS A 3 6.74 10.96 21.32
C CYS A 3 8.26 10.87 21.14
N PRO A 4 8.87 9.67 21.13
CA PRO A 4 10.31 9.51 20.95
C PRO A 4 10.79 9.80 19.51
N LYS A 5 9.87 9.91 18.53
CA LYS A 5 10.21 10.15 17.13
C LYS A 5 10.11 11.63 16.75
N CYS A 6 9.08 12.31 17.26
CA CYS A 6 8.82 13.72 16.96
C CYS A 6 9.28 14.67 18.07
N HIS A 7 9.65 14.14 19.24
CA HIS A 7 10.04 14.91 20.43
C HIS A 7 8.96 15.90 20.89
N LYS A 8 7.69 15.51 20.76
CA LYS A 8 6.52 16.31 21.16
C LYS A 8 5.80 15.67 22.34
N SER A 9 5.30 16.53 23.23
CA SER A 9 4.49 16.15 24.38
C SER A 9 3.00 16.28 24.04
N TYR A 10 2.22 15.35 24.58
CA TYR A 10 0.78 15.24 24.41
C TYR A 10 0.14 14.93 25.76
N ASP A 11 -1.15 15.26 25.89
CA ASP A 11 -1.95 14.93 27.07
C ASP A 11 -2.19 13.42 27.21
N ASP A 12 -2.50 12.98 28.42
CA ASP A 12 -2.52 11.56 28.82
C ASP A 12 -3.67 10.74 28.21
N GLY A 13 -4.57 11.37 27.45
CA GLY A 13 -5.59 10.70 26.66
C GLY A 13 -5.08 10.09 25.35
N ASN A 14 -3.90 10.50 24.87
CA ASN A 14 -3.40 10.07 23.57
C ASN A 14 -2.44 8.87 23.71
N VAL A 15 -2.80 7.76 23.08
CA VAL A 15 -1.94 6.54 23.03
C VAL A 15 -0.91 6.62 21.89
N PHE A 16 -1.22 7.36 20.83
CA PHE A 16 -0.39 7.47 19.63
C PHE A 16 -0.16 8.92 19.22
N CYS A 17 1.01 9.20 18.65
CA CYS A 17 1.35 10.50 18.07
C CYS A 17 0.52 10.74 16.81
N VAL A 18 -0.24 11.84 16.78
CA VAL A 18 -1.07 12.24 15.64
C VAL A 18 -0.28 12.53 14.37
N ASP A 19 1.00 12.92 14.50
CA ASP A 19 1.81 13.33 13.35
C ASP A 19 2.57 12.18 12.70
N CYS A 20 3.01 11.19 13.49
CA CYS A 20 3.88 10.13 12.98
C CYS A 20 3.39 8.71 13.30
N GLY A 21 2.30 8.56 14.04
CA GLY A 21 1.72 7.28 14.44
C GLY A 21 2.54 6.49 15.48
N THR A 22 3.66 7.03 15.97
CA THR A 22 4.48 6.35 16.99
C THR A 22 3.74 6.34 18.33
N ARG A 23 3.73 5.19 19.02
CA ARG A 23 3.13 5.07 20.36
C ARG A 23 3.79 6.04 21.32
N LEU A 24 2.98 6.77 22.08
CA LEU A 24 3.48 7.71 23.07
C LEU A 24 3.91 6.96 24.32
N ILE A 25 4.95 7.46 24.98
CA ILE A 25 5.51 6.89 26.20
C ILE A 25 5.25 7.83 27.38
N GLU A 26 4.92 7.27 28.53
CA GLU A 26 4.84 8.02 29.78
C GLU A 26 6.27 8.39 30.23
N GLY A 27 6.42 9.56 30.84
CA GLY A 27 7.72 10.08 31.27
C GLY A 27 8.43 9.28 32.38
N ASN A 28 7.87 8.13 32.79
CA ASN A 28 8.48 7.21 33.75
C ASN A 28 8.85 5.88 33.09
N GLY A 29 10.04 5.87 32.47
CA GLY A 29 11.07 4.86 32.74
C GLY A 29 10.91 3.40 32.32
N ASP A 30 9.76 2.91 31.84
CA ASP A 30 9.65 1.49 31.46
C ASP A 30 10.00 1.25 29.99
N VAL A 31 11.30 1.29 29.70
CA VAL A 31 11.88 0.74 28.46
C VAL A 31 11.78 -0.78 28.50
N ARG A 32 10.58 -1.32 28.24
CA ARG A 32 10.48 -2.72 27.81
C ARG A 32 11.15 -2.81 26.44
N LYS A 33 12.38 -3.31 26.43
CA LYS A 33 13.15 -3.67 25.23
C LYS A 33 12.40 -4.76 24.46
N SER A 34 11.34 -4.42 23.74
CA SER A 34 10.92 -5.20 22.58
C SER A 34 11.76 -4.70 21.42
N ASN A 35 12.69 -5.53 20.94
CA ASN A 35 13.54 -5.26 19.79
C ASN A 35 12.71 -4.55 18.70
N PRO A 36 13.06 -3.32 18.29
CA PRO A 36 12.46 -2.72 17.11
C PRO A 36 12.72 -3.70 15.98
N ILE A 37 11.68 -4.16 15.29
CA ILE A 37 11.85 -4.85 14.03
C ILE A 37 12.65 -3.90 13.15
N GLU A 38 13.93 -4.22 12.94
CA GLU A 38 14.79 -3.53 11.99
C GLU A 38 14.06 -3.59 10.65
N ARG A 39 13.48 -2.46 10.25
CA ARG A 39 13.11 -2.27 8.86
C ARG A 39 14.43 -2.21 8.11
N HIS A 40 14.91 -3.36 7.64
CA HIS A 40 15.98 -3.41 6.67
C HIS A 40 15.50 -2.70 5.40
N SER A 41 15.72 -1.39 5.38
CA SER A 41 15.77 -0.55 4.21
C SER A 41 17.02 -0.97 3.41
N SER A 42 16.91 -2.10 2.70
CA SER A 42 17.61 -2.41 1.45
C SER A 42 17.57 -3.92 1.19
N ARG A 43 16.84 -4.35 0.16
CA ARG A 43 17.25 -5.34 -0.86
C ARG A 43 16.06 -5.84 -1.65
N PHE A 44 15.84 -5.29 -2.84
CA PHE A 44 15.49 -6.09 -4.01
C PHE A 44 16.11 -5.46 -5.26
N LYS A 45 17.40 -5.72 -5.45
CA LYS A 45 17.90 -6.00 -6.80
C LYS A 45 17.84 -7.51 -6.96
N THR A 46 16.92 -8.02 -7.76
CA THR A 46 17.10 -9.29 -8.46
C THR A 46 16.43 -9.20 -9.83
N SER A 47 17.28 -9.15 -10.84
CA SER A 47 16.97 -9.45 -12.23
C SER A 47 16.58 -10.94 -12.35
N ASN A 48 15.50 -11.19 -13.09
CA ASN A 48 15.16 -12.38 -13.88
C ASN A 48 14.89 -13.75 -13.21
N ASN A 49 13.75 -14.30 -13.66
CA ASN A 49 13.35 -15.71 -13.82
C ASN A 49 12.79 -16.51 -12.62
N LYS A 50 11.45 -16.65 -12.67
CA LYS A 50 10.65 -17.90 -12.62
C LYS A 50 10.83 -18.82 -11.40
N SER A 51 9.77 -18.94 -10.59
CA SER A 51 9.01 -20.18 -10.32
C SER A 51 8.05 -19.99 -9.12
N ASP A 52 6.76 -20.15 -9.40
CA ASP A 52 5.70 -20.74 -8.57
C ASP A 52 5.71 -20.51 -7.04
N VAL A 53 4.95 -19.51 -6.56
CA VAL A 53 4.37 -19.55 -5.21
C VAL A 53 2.88 -19.22 -5.29
N LYS A 54 2.06 -20.25 -5.09
CA LYS A 54 0.60 -20.15 -4.93
C LYS A 54 0.29 -19.66 -3.51
N VAL A 55 0.30 -18.34 -3.29
CA VAL A 55 -0.08 -17.76 -2.00
C VAL A 55 -1.61 -17.68 -1.93
N ASN A 56 -2.22 -18.71 -1.34
CA ASN A 56 -3.59 -18.64 -0.82
C ASN A 56 -3.56 -18.02 0.59
N SER A 57 -3.52 -16.70 0.67
CA SER A 57 -3.79 -15.97 1.90
C SER A 57 -4.80 -14.88 1.59
N GLN A 58 -6.00 -15.03 2.15
CA GLN A 58 -7.05 -14.02 2.17
C GLN A 58 -6.62 -12.83 3.04
N THR A 59 -5.59 -12.12 2.60
CA THR A 59 -5.24 -10.81 3.11
C THR A 59 -6.16 -9.83 2.41
N ARG A 60 -7.19 -9.32 3.09
CA ARG A 60 -7.93 -8.14 2.62
C ARG A 60 -6.98 -6.95 2.69
N GLN A 61 -6.09 -6.83 1.70
CA GLN A 61 -5.29 -5.65 1.49
C GLN A 61 -6.26 -4.55 1.05
N ILE A 62 -6.33 -3.46 1.82
CA ILE A 62 -7.03 -2.25 1.42
C ILE A 62 -6.23 -1.72 0.22
N PRO A 63 -6.81 -1.68 -1.00
CA PRO A 63 -6.06 -1.25 -2.18
C PRO A 63 -5.59 0.20 -1.95
N SER A 64 -4.29 0.43 -2.13
CA SER A 64 -3.74 1.79 -2.15
C SER A 64 -4.51 2.59 -3.20
N SER A 65 -4.72 3.89 -2.98
CA SER A 65 -5.40 4.76 -3.95
C SER A 65 -4.76 4.67 -5.35
N ASN A 66 -3.46 4.38 -5.41
CA ASN A 66 -2.72 4.16 -6.65
C ASN A 66 -3.12 2.85 -7.34
N ASP A 67 -3.32 1.76 -6.60
CA ASP A 67 -3.73 0.46 -7.16
C ASP A 67 -5.11 0.55 -7.81
N LYS A 68 -6.02 1.33 -7.22
CA LYS A 68 -7.34 1.60 -7.80
C LYS A 68 -7.23 2.37 -9.11
N MET A 69 -6.34 3.37 -9.17
CA MET A 69 -6.11 4.10 -10.40
C MET A 69 -5.52 3.22 -11.48
N ASP A 70 -4.55 2.35 -11.16
CA ASP A 70 -3.98 1.41 -12.12
C ASP A 70 -5.02 0.42 -12.65
N ILE A 71 -5.87 -0.11 -11.77
CA ILE A 71 -6.98 -0.98 -12.17
C ILE A 71 -7.95 -0.24 -13.12
N LEU A 72 -8.33 0.99 -12.79
CA LEU A 72 -9.23 1.80 -13.63
C LEU A 72 -8.59 2.13 -14.97
N ILE A 73 -7.28 2.43 -15.01
CA ILE A 73 -6.54 2.68 -16.25
C ILE A 73 -6.53 1.43 -17.13
N LEU A 74 -6.28 0.25 -16.55
CA LEU A 74 -6.31 -1.01 -17.28
C LEU A 74 -7.70 -1.34 -17.81
N GLN A 75 -8.75 -1.13 -17.01
CA GLN A 75 -10.13 -1.31 -17.42
C GLN A 75 -10.51 -0.36 -18.57
N ASN A 76 -10.17 0.92 -18.46
CA ASN A 76 -10.42 1.90 -19.51
C ASN A 76 -9.69 1.55 -20.81
N LYS A 77 -8.44 1.07 -20.73
CA LYS A 77 -7.69 0.63 -21.91
C LYS A 77 -8.39 -0.54 -22.62
N GLU A 78 -8.95 -1.48 -21.87
CA GLU A 78 -9.67 -2.61 -22.46
C GLU A 78 -10.99 -2.18 -23.10
N LEU A 79 -11.75 -1.29 -22.46
CA LEU A 79 -12.97 -0.70 -23.04
C LEU A 79 -12.69 0.01 -24.36
N ILE A 80 -11.59 0.77 -24.45
CA ILE A 80 -11.20 1.44 -25.70
C ILE A 80 -10.95 0.42 -26.82
N LYS A 81 -10.27 -0.70 -26.52
CA LYS A 81 -10.07 -1.77 -27.51
C LYS A 81 -11.39 -2.37 -27.98
N GLN A 82 -12.31 -2.60 -27.04
CA GLN A 82 -13.63 -3.13 -27.36
C GLN A 82 -14.42 -2.16 -28.25
N ASN A 83 -14.41 -0.88 -27.92
CA ASN A 83 -15.06 0.17 -28.72
C ASN A 83 -14.49 0.21 -30.14
N ASN A 84 -13.16 0.18 -30.29
CA ASN A 84 -12.53 0.18 -31.62
C ASN A 84 -12.93 -1.05 -32.45
N ARG A 85 -13.03 -2.23 -31.81
CA ARG A 85 -13.48 -3.45 -32.49
C ARG A 85 -14.94 -3.35 -32.92
N ILE A 86 -15.81 -2.76 -32.10
CA ILE A 86 -17.21 -2.53 -32.46
C ILE A 86 -17.30 -1.61 -33.68
N ILE A 87 -16.54 -0.51 -33.69
CA ILE A 87 -16.49 0.41 -34.84
C ILE A 87 -16.09 -0.34 -36.12
N GLU A 88 -15.03 -1.14 -36.07
CA GLU A 88 -14.58 -1.94 -37.22
C GLU A 88 -15.68 -2.91 -37.72
N LEU A 89 -16.43 -3.52 -36.81
CA LEU A 89 -17.54 -4.41 -37.17
C LEU A 89 -18.71 -3.65 -37.78
N LEU A 90 -19.04 -2.47 -37.27
CA LEU A 90 -20.09 -1.61 -37.83
C LEU A 90 -19.72 -1.14 -39.24
N GLU A 91 -18.46 -0.79 -39.48
CA GLU A 91 -17.96 -0.44 -40.81
C GLU A 91 -18.05 -1.61 -41.80
N LYS A 92 -17.85 -2.85 -41.33
CA LYS A 92 -18.01 -4.05 -42.16
C LYS A 92 -19.47 -4.35 -42.49
N LEU A 93 -20.41 -4.05 -41.59
CA LEU A 93 -21.84 -4.25 -41.81
C LEU A 93 -22.48 -3.15 -42.67
N ALA A 94 -21.89 -1.96 -42.70
CA ALA A 94 -22.36 -0.83 -43.48
C ALA A 94 -21.89 -0.85 -44.96
N ARG A 95 -21.09 -1.84 -45.36
CA ARG A 95 -20.66 -2.09 -46.75
C ARG A 95 -21.40 -3.28 -47.32
#